data_AF-A0A2T7NR77-F1
#
_entry.id   AF-A0A2T7NR77-F1
#
_cell.length_a   1.000
_cell.length_b   1.000
_cell.length_c   1.000
_cell.angle_alpha   90.00
_cell.angle_beta   90.00
_cell.angle_gamma   90.00
#
_symmetry.space_group_name_H-M   'P 1'
#
loop_
_entity.id
_entity.type
_entity.pdbx_description
1 polymer ?
#
loop_
_entity_poly.entity_id
_entity_poly.type
_entity_poly.pdbx_seq_one_letter_code
_entity_poly.pdbx_strand_id
1 'polypeptide(L)'
;MPRRRKDEDISSKEFHNGGGAADHKHAVKLTKLQKPVQRNAANARERSRMRVLSKAFSKLKTTLPWVPPDTKLSKLDTLRLASSYIAHLRQILDAEEADSHRTTYIHPLNLVSKVHYP
;
A
#
# COMPACT_ATOMS: atom_id res chain seq x y z
N MET A 1 37.97 11.12 14.84
CA MET A 1 38.56 12.40 15.24
C MET A 1 37.52 13.51 15.12
N PRO A 2 37.19 14.25 16.20
CA PRO A 2 36.17 15.31 16.17
C PRO A 2 36.79 16.69 15.88
N ARG A 3 36.19 17.47 14.97
CA ARG A 3 36.53 18.88 14.76
C ARG A 3 35.51 19.78 15.47
N ARG A 4 36.02 20.68 16.31
CA ARG A 4 35.31 21.63 17.17
C ARG A 4 35.01 22.97 16.45
N ARG A 5 33.83 23.51 16.78
CA ARG A 5 33.42 24.92 17.01
C ARG A 5 33.44 25.93 15.84
N LYS A 6 32.36 26.70 15.68
CA LYS A 6 31.99 27.88 16.50
C LYS A 6 30.52 28.23 16.28
N ASP A 7 29.79 28.35 17.38
CA ASP A 7 28.48 29.01 17.44
C ASP A 7 28.74 30.53 17.48
N GLU A 8 28.22 31.26 16.50
CA GLU A 8 28.05 32.71 16.61
C GLU A 8 26.56 33.04 16.46
N ASP A 9 25.99 33.54 17.54
CA ASP A 9 24.67 34.16 17.60
C ASP A 9 24.69 35.48 16.82
N ILE A 10 23.81 35.63 15.82
CA ILE A 10 23.45 36.95 15.28
C ILE A 10 21.93 37.05 15.15
N SER A 11 21.37 37.66 16.20
CA SER A 11 20.21 38.57 16.25
C SER A 11 19.46 38.87 14.95
N SER A 12 18.14 38.70 15.05
CA SER A 12 17.03 39.37 14.35
C SER A 12 17.40 40.50 13.38
N LYS A 13 17.08 40.32 12.10
CA LYS A 13 16.92 41.41 11.13
C LYS A 13 15.60 41.25 10.37
N GLU A 14 14.81 42.30 10.45
CA GLU A 14 13.49 42.49 9.88
C GLU A 14 13.49 42.38 8.35
N PHE A 15 12.49 41.71 7.78
CA PHE A 15 12.24 41.73 6.35
C PHE A 15 11.34 42.92 6.00
N HIS A 16 11.97 44.02 5.57
CA HIS A 16 11.28 45.05 4.79
C HIS A 16 11.21 44.58 3.32
N ASN A 17 10.02 44.24 2.85
CA ASN A 17 9.79 43.89 1.45
C ASN A 17 9.63 45.17 0.62
N GLY A 18 10.76 45.78 0.25
CA GLY A 18 10.83 46.85 -0.75
C GLY A 18 11.11 46.26 -2.12
N GLY A 19 10.20 46.49 -3.07
CA GLY A 19 10.31 46.02 -4.44
C GLY A 19 11.53 46.57 -5.18
N GLY A 20 12.13 45.71 -6.00
CA GLY A 20 13.23 46.07 -6.91
C GLY A 20 13.24 45.11 -8.09
N ALA A 21 12.82 45.61 -9.25
CA ALA A 21 12.98 44.97 -10.53
C ALA A 21 14.47 44.90 -10.92
N ALA A 22 14.79 43.90 -11.76
CA ALA A 22 16.08 43.62 -12.42
C ALA A 22 16.97 42.58 -11.71
N ASP A 23 16.91 41.30 -12.15
CA ASP A 23 17.96 40.75 -13.02
C ASP A 23 17.71 39.25 -13.35
N HIS A 24 17.34 38.99 -14.61
CA HIS A 24 16.98 37.67 -15.14
C HIS A 24 18.21 36.79 -15.51
N LYS A 25 19.36 36.95 -14.84
CA LYS A 25 20.63 36.38 -15.37
C LYS A 25 21.18 35.19 -14.58
N HIS A 26 20.60 34.83 -13.42
CA HIS A 26 21.12 33.74 -12.55
C HIS A 26 20.11 32.63 -12.21
N ALA A 27 18.91 32.62 -12.80
CA ALA A 27 17.84 31.67 -12.45
C ALA A 27 18.03 30.20 -12.94
N VAL A 28 19.08 29.91 -13.72
CA VAL A 28 19.19 28.61 -14.41
C VAL A 28 19.79 27.49 -13.55
N LYS A 29 20.44 27.80 -12.41
CA LYS A 29 21.11 26.78 -11.57
C LYS A 29 20.20 26.08 -10.53
N LEU A 30 18.98 26.56 -10.27
CA LEU A 30 18.09 26.02 -9.23
C LEU A 30 17.18 24.85 -9.70
N THR A 31 17.16 24.55 -10.99
CA THR A 31 16.25 23.56 -11.58
C THR A 31 16.72 22.10 -11.46
N LYS A 32 18.01 21.86 -11.15
CA LYS A 32 18.57 20.50 -10.98
C LYS A 32 18.25 19.88 -9.61
N LEU A 33 18.06 20.68 -8.56
CA LEU A 33 17.78 20.22 -7.19
C LEU A 33 16.28 20.06 -6.89
N GLN A 34 15.40 20.73 -7.63
CA GLN A 34 13.94 20.56 -7.47
C GLN A 34 13.44 19.20 -8.00
N LYS A 35 14.04 18.68 -9.07
CA LYS A 35 13.72 17.36 -9.65
C LYS A 35 13.87 16.19 -8.64
N PRO A 36 14.97 16.05 -7.89
CA PRO A 36 15.09 14.97 -6.90
C PRO A 36 14.11 15.12 -5.73
N VAL A 37 13.79 16.35 -5.29
CA VAL A 37 12.79 16.59 -4.23
C VAL A 37 11.39 16.19 -4.70
N GLN A 38 11.00 16.56 -5.92
CA GLN A 38 9.73 16.17 -6.51
C GLN A 38 9.62 14.65 -6.72
N ARG A 39 10.71 13.99 -7.16
CA ARG A 39 10.77 12.53 -7.28
C ARG A 39 10.64 11.83 -5.93
N ASN A 40 11.30 12.35 -4.90
CA ASN A 40 11.21 11.82 -3.54
C ASN A 40 9.79 11.99 -2.97
N ALA A 41 9.15 13.13 -3.20
CA ALA A 41 7.76 13.37 -2.83
C ALA A 41 6.80 12.42 -3.57
N ALA A 42 7.00 12.20 -4.87
CA ALA A 42 6.22 11.24 -5.65
C ALA A 42 6.39 9.79 -5.13
N ASN A 43 7.62 9.36 -4.85
CA ASN A 43 7.90 8.05 -4.29
C ASN A 43 7.28 7.88 -2.89
N ALA A 44 7.28 8.93 -2.07
CA ALA A 44 6.62 8.92 -0.77
C ALA A 44 5.10 8.73 -0.92
N ARG A 45 4.47 9.43 -1.87
CA ARG A 45 3.05 9.26 -2.19
C ARG A 45 2.73 7.84 -2.65
N GLU A 46 3.52 7.28 -3.55
CA GLU A 46 3.30 5.91 -4.05
C GLU A 46 3.46 4.87 -2.94
N ARG A 47 4.46 5.02 -2.07
CA ARG A 47 4.59 4.16 -0.88
C ARG A 47 3.37 4.24 0.03
N SER A 48 2.81 5.44 0.24
CA SER A 48 1.59 5.60 1.02
C SER A 48 0.40 4.88 0.36
N ARG A 49 0.21 5.05 -0.95
CA ARG A 49 -0.81 4.34 -1.74
C ARG A 49 -0.67 2.81 -1.61
N MET A 50 0.56 2.30 -1.69
CA MET A 50 0.86 0.87 -1.52
C MET A 50 0.65 0.33 -0.11
N ARG A 51 0.83 1.16 0.93
CA ARG A 51 0.47 0.79 2.30
C ARG A 51 -1.04 0.61 2.44
N VAL A 52 -1.84 1.53 1.88
CA VAL A 52 -3.31 1.43 1.89
C VAL A 52 -3.76 0.16 1.16
N LEU A 53 -3.23 -0.09 -0.03
CA LEU A 53 -3.56 -1.30 -0.80
C LEU A 53 -3.19 -2.57 -0.03
N SER A 54 -1.99 -2.63 0.55
CA SER A 54 -1.54 -3.79 1.33
C SER A 54 -2.42 -4.05 2.56
N LYS A 55 -2.90 -2.97 3.22
CA LYS A 55 -3.84 -3.07 4.34
C LYS A 55 -5.18 -3.64 3.90
N ALA A 56 -5.74 -3.13 2.80
CA ALA A 56 -6.99 -3.67 2.24
C ALA A 56 -6.85 -5.14 1.83
N PHE A 57 -5.71 -5.50 1.23
CA PHE A 57 -5.41 -6.87 0.85
C PHE A 57 -5.31 -7.82 2.06
N SER A 58 -4.68 -7.36 3.15
CA SER A 58 -4.59 -8.12 4.40
C SER A 58 -5.97 -8.32 5.03
N LYS A 59 -6.83 -7.29 4.98
CA LYS A 59 -8.23 -7.40 5.42
C LYS A 59 -9.00 -8.43 4.59
N LEU A 60 -8.82 -8.44 3.26
CA LEU A 60 -9.43 -9.46 2.40
C LEU A 60 -9.00 -10.87 2.82
N LYS A 61 -7.71 -11.10 3.08
CA LYS A 61 -7.23 -12.41 3.56
C LYS A 61 -7.94 -12.86 4.83
N THR A 62 -8.14 -11.96 5.80
CA THR A 62 -8.80 -12.30 7.07
C THR A 62 -10.29 -12.61 6.93
N THR A 63 -10.91 -12.26 5.81
CA THR A 63 -12.32 -12.61 5.52
C THR A 63 -12.48 -13.96 4.84
N LEU A 64 -11.37 -14.60 4.43
CA LEU A 64 -11.43 -15.91 3.79
C LEU A 64 -11.71 -16.98 4.85
N PRO A 65 -12.75 -17.81 4.67
CA PRO A 65 -13.01 -18.91 5.57
C PRO A 65 -11.95 -20.00 5.37
N TRP A 66 -11.74 -20.85 6.39
CA TRP A 66 -10.84 -22.02 6.36
C TRP A 66 -9.35 -21.70 6.16
N VAL A 67 -8.99 -20.41 6.16
CA VAL A 67 -7.61 -19.95 6.03
C VAL A 67 -7.20 -19.34 7.37
N PRO A 68 -6.27 -19.96 8.11
CA PRO A 68 -5.69 -19.36 9.30
C PRO A 68 -5.09 -17.97 9.00
N PRO A 69 -5.23 -16.96 9.88
CA PRO A 69 -4.78 -15.58 9.61
C PRO A 69 -3.30 -15.44 9.27
N ASP A 70 -2.47 -16.35 9.78
CA ASP A 70 -1.02 -16.43 9.60
C ASP A 70 -0.62 -17.15 8.30
N THR A 71 -1.57 -17.75 7.58
CA THR A 71 -1.32 -18.43 6.30
C THR A 71 -0.72 -17.49 5.27
N LYS A 72 0.40 -17.91 4.69
CA LYS A 72 1.06 -17.20 3.59
C LYS A 72 0.38 -17.49 2.27
N LEU A 73 -0.69 -16.74 1.96
CA LEU A 73 -1.31 -16.73 0.64
C LEU A 73 -0.65 -15.71 -0.30
N SER A 74 -0.50 -16.08 -1.56
CA SER A 74 -0.11 -15.16 -2.62
C SER A 74 -1.24 -14.18 -2.94
N LYS A 75 -0.94 -13.10 -3.68
CA LYS A 75 -1.97 -12.16 -4.12
C LYS A 75 -2.99 -12.82 -5.03
N LEU A 76 -2.53 -13.68 -5.95
CA LEU A 76 -3.41 -14.36 -6.87
C LEU A 76 -4.32 -15.36 -6.14
N ASP A 77 -3.77 -16.15 -5.22
CA ASP A 77 -4.53 -17.17 -4.51
C ASP A 77 -5.59 -16.53 -3.61
N THR A 78 -5.25 -15.45 -2.92
CA THR A 78 -6.23 -14.69 -2.12
C THR A 78 -7.40 -14.19 -2.99
N LEU A 79 -7.12 -13.69 -4.20
CA LEU A 79 -8.17 -13.23 -5.11
C LEU A 79 -9.04 -14.39 -5.64
N ARG A 80 -8.41 -15.52 -5.99
CA ARG A 80 -9.13 -16.73 -6.40
C ARG A 80 -10.05 -17.25 -5.29
N LEU A 81 -9.51 -17.40 -4.08
CA LEU A 81 -10.25 -17.84 -2.90
C LEU A 81 -11.42 -16.90 -2.58
N ALA A 82 -11.20 -15.58 -2.63
CA ALA A 82 -12.27 -14.60 -2.40
C ALA A 82 -13.39 -14.74 -3.45
N SER A 83 -13.02 -14.92 -4.72
CA SER A 83 -13.99 -15.08 -5.81
C SER A 83 -14.81 -16.36 -5.64
N SER A 84 -14.15 -17.47 -5.32
CA SER A 84 -14.81 -18.75 -5.02
C SER A 84 -15.72 -18.65 -3.80
N TYR A 85 -15.32 -17.93 -2.75
CA TYR A 85 -16.15 -17.76 -1.57
C TYR A 85 -17.40 -16.93 -1.84
N ILE A 86 -17.30 -15.84 -2.62
CA ILE A 86 -18.47 -15.07 -3.05
C ILE A 86 -19.44 -15.95 -3.84
N ALA A 87 -18.94 -16.76 -4.79
CA ALA A 87 -19.78 -17.67 -5.58
C ALA A 87 -20.48 -18.71 -4.68
N HIS A 88 -19.76 -19.25 -3.70
CA HIS A 88 -20.30 -20.20 -2.73
C HIS A 88 -21.43 -19.60 -1.89
N LEU A 89 -21.24 -18.40 -1.34
CA LEU A 89 -22.28 -17.72 -0.57
C LEU A 89 -23.53 -17.46 -1.41
N ARG A 90 -23.37 -17.08 -2.69
CA ARG A 90 -24.50 -16.94 -3.62
C ARG A 90 -25.26 -18.25 -3.80
N GLN A 91 -24.55 -19.35 -4.04
CA GLN A 91 -25.17 -20.67 -4.17
C GLN A 91 -25.93 -21.09 -2.90
N ILE A 92 -25.41 -20.81 -1.71
CA ILE A 92 -26.13 -21.10 -0.46
C ILE A 92 -27.43 -20.28 -0.39
N LEU A 93 -27.35 -18.98 -0.67
CA LEU A 93 -28.54 -18.10 -0.65
C LEU A 93 -29.59 -18.52 -1.69
N ASP A 94 -29.15 -19.00 -2.86
CA ASP A 94 -30.05 -19.50 -3.91
C ASP A 94 -30.60 -20.91 -3.58
N ALA A 95 -29.83 -21.74 -2.88
CA ALA A 95 -30.23 -23.11 -2.51
C ALA A 95 -31.13 -23.18 -1.27
N GLU A 96 -31.14 -22.16 -0.41
CA GLU A 96 -32.10 -22.04 0.70
C GLU A 96 -33.55 -21.88 0.18
N GLU A 97 -33.78 -21.57 -1.11
CA GLU A 97 -35.10 -21.67 -1.75
C GLU A 97 -35.47 -23.10 -2.21
N ALA A 98 -34.51 -24.03 -2.27
CA ALA A 98 -34.69 -25.38 -2.80
C ALA A 98 -34.05 -26.43 -1.87
N ASP A 99 -34.80 -26.78 -0.83
CA ASP A 99 -34.53 -27.85 0.15
C ASP A 99 -33.80 -29.07 -0.44
N SER A 100 -32.50 -29.25 -0.14
CA SER A 100 -31.79 -30.55 -0.04
C SER A 100 -30.26 -30.41 -0.05
N HIS A 101 -29.66 -30.81 1.06
CA HIS A 101 -28.22 -30.95 1.26
C HIS A 101 -27.58 -31.99 0.31
N ARG A 102 -27.03 -31.57 -0.84
CA ARG A 102 -25.92 -32.31 -1.49
C ARG A 102 -25.18 -31.46 -2.52
N THR A 103 -24.42 -30.47 -2.08
CA THR A 103 -23.47 -29.81 -2.99
C THR A 103 -22.07 -30.35 -2.70
N THR A 104 -21.57 -31.14 -3.65
CA THR A 104 -20.22 -31.72 -3.65
C THR A 104 -19.20 -30.58 -3.76
N TYR A 105 -18.86 -29.98 -2.62
CA TYR A 105 -17.93 -28.88 -2.57
C TYR A 105 -16.49 -29.35 -2.82
N ILE A 106 -15.91 -28.87 -3.92
CA ILE A 106 -14.45 -28.89 -4.08
C ILE A 106 -13.89 -27.87 -3.10
N HIS A 107 -13.32 -28.38 -2.01
CA HIS A 107 -12.72 -27.57 -0.96
C HIS A 107 -11.62 -26.67 -1.55
N PRO A 108 -11.59 -25.37 -1.24
CA PRO A 108 -10.63 -24.44 -1.83
C PRO A 108 -9.16 -24.83 -1.57
N LEU A 109 -8.85 -25.49 -0.45
CA LEU A 109 -7.49 -26.00 -0.19
C LEU A 109 -7.08 -27.15 -1.12
N ASN A 110 -8.02 -27.86 -1.76
CA ASN A 110 -7.71 -28.87 -2.77
C ASN A 110 -7.19 -28.25 -4.08
N LEU A 111 -7.42 -26.95 -4.31
CA LEU A 111 -6.79 -26.21 -5.41
C LEU A 111 -5.37 -25.72 -5.07
N VAL A 112 -5.01 -25.73 -3.78
CA VAL A 112 -3.73 -25.20 -3.27
C VAL A 112 -2.86 -26.31 -2.66
N SER A 113 -3.20 -27.59 -2.87
CA SER A 113 -2.55 -28.77 -2.29
C SER A 113 -1.12 -28.98 -2.83
N LYS A 114 -0.21 -28.11 -2.40
CA LYS A 114 1.25 -28.29 -2.30
C LYS A 114 1.78 -27.54 -1.08
N VAL A 115 1.09 -27.63 0.05
CA VAL A 115 1.70 -27.29 1.35
C VAL A 115 1.45 -28.45 2.29
N HIS A 116 2.34 -29.44 2.21
CA HIS A 116 2.54 -30.44 3.24
C HIS A 116 2.97 -29.69 4.51
N TYR A 117 2.14 -29.74 5.55
CA TYR A 117 2.57 -29.41 6.91
C TYR A 117 2.79 -30.73 7.66
N PRO A 118 3.90 -30.83 8.43
CA PRO A 118 4.27 -32.02 9.19
C PRO A 118 3.28 -32.34 10.32
#